data_AF-A0A920LKT9-F1
#
_entry.id   AF-A0A920LKT9-F1
#
_cell.length_a   1.000
_cell.length_b   1.000
_cell.length_c   1.000
_cell.angle_alpha   90.00
_cell.angle_beta   90.00
_cell.angle_gamma   90.00
#
_symmetry.space_group_name_H-M   'P 1'
#
loop_
_entity.id
_entity.type
_entity.pdbx_description
1 polymer ?
#
loop_
_entity_poly.entity_id
_entity_poly.type
_entity_poly.pdbx_seq_one_letter_code
_entity_poly.pdbx_strand_id
1 'polypeptide(L)' 'MKSLNRETNANVLNPRMLSGHLQGRFLSFLSNMIQPLNILEIGTYTGYSALCLSEGLKKEGYLHTIDINDEYASIANKYF' A
#
# COMPACT_ATOMS: atom_id res chain seq x y z
N MET A 1 -3.83 2.78 -8.35
CA MET A 1 -3.70 1.31 -8.18
C MET A 1 -3.37 0.51 -9.44
N LYS A 2 -4.08 0.65 -10.58
CA LYS A 2 -3.74 -0.11 -11.81
C LYS A 2 -2.35 0.21 -12.37
N SER A 3 -1.93 1.48 -12.30
CA SER A 3 -0.58 1.94 -12.67
C SER A 3 0.51 1.28 -11.81
N LEU A 4 0.39 1.35 -10.49
CA LEU A 4 1.32 0.70 -9.55
C LEU A 4 1.44 -0.81 -9.78
N ASN A 5 0.30 -1.48 -9.97
CA ASN A 5 0.30 -2.92 -10.23
C ASN A 5 1.05 -3.24 -11.53
N ARG A 6 0.84 -2.46 -12.60
CA ARG A 6 1.59 -2.60 -13.85
C ARG A 6 3.09 -2.32 -13.67
N GLU A 7 3.47 -1.28 -12.94
CA GLU A 7 4.87 -0.94 -12.68
C GLU A 7 5.56 -2.05 -11.87
N THR A 8 4.89 -2.59 -10.85
CA THR A 8 5.42 -3.69 -10.04
C THR A 8 5.66 -4.94 -10.89
N ASN A 9 4.70 -5.30 -11.77
CA ASN A 9 4.85 -6.46 -12.66
C ASN A 9 5.94 -6.29 -13.72
N ALA A 10 6.24 -5.06 -14.14
CA ALA A 10 7.25 -4.79 -15.15
C ALA A 10 8.67 -4.67 -14.58
N ASN A 11 8.82 -4.11 -13.39
CA ASN A 11 10.10 -3.61 -12.89
C ASN A 11 10.63 -4.32 -11.64
N VAL A 12 9.84 -5.23 -11.04
CA VAL A 12 10.24 -5.90 -9.80
C VAL A 12 10.39 -7.41 -10.02
N LEU A 13 11.42 -8.00 -9.41
CA LEU A 13 11.77 -9.42 -9.57
C LEU A 13 10.66 -10.38 -9.10
N ASN A 14 9.92 -10.02 -8.04
CA ASN A 14 8.92 -10.87 -7.40
C ASN A 14 7.51 -10.22 -7.33
N PRO A 15 6.85 -9.92 -8.46
CA PRO A 15 5.63 -9.13 -8.45
C PRO A 15 4.43 -9.81 -7.77
N ARG A 16 4.51 -11.14 -7.57
CA ARG A 16 3.52 -11.94 -6.83
C ARG A 16 3.39 -11.59 -5.35
N MET A 17 4.37 -10.86 -4.78
CA MET A 17 4.29 -10.37 -3.40
C MET A 17 3.32 -9.19 -3.22
N LEU A 18 2.84 -8.59 -4.31
CA LEU A 18 1.84 -7.52 -4.25
C LEU A 18 0.53 -8.08 -3.70
N SER A 19 -0.10 -7.35 -2.76
CA SER A 19 -1.47 -7.69 -2.34
C SER A 19 -2.39 -7.72 -3.57
N GLY A 20 -3.02 -8.86 -3.81
CA GLY A 20 -3.92 -9.04 -4.94
C GLY A 20 -5.12 -8.09 -4.84
N HIS A 21 -5.80 -7.87 -5.97
CA HIS A 21 -6.94 -6.94 -6.04
C HIS A 21 -7.99 -7.18 -4.95
N LEU A 22 -8.35 -8.45 -4.71
CA LEU A 22 -9.35 -8.82 -3.70
C LEU A 22 -8.89 -8.43 -2.28
N GLN A 23 -7.64 -8.75 -1.92
CA GLN A 23 -7.08 -8.39 -0.61
C GLN A 23 -7.01 -6.87 -0.44
N GLY A 24 -6.59 -6.12 -1.47
CA GLY A 24 -6.58 -4.66 -1.41
C GLY A 24 -7.97 -4.06 -1.20
N ARG A 25 -8.99 -4.54 -1.92
CA ARG A 25 -10.38 -4.06 -1.72
C ARG A 25 -10.90 -4.37 -0.33
N PHE A 26 -10.51 -5.50 0.24
CA PHE A 26 -10.85 -5.83 1.62
C PHE A 26 -10.18 -4.87 2.62
N LEU A 27 -8.90 -4.53 2.44
CA LEU A 27 -8.21 -3.52 3.26
C LEU A 27 -8.84 -2.13 3.14
N SER A 28 -9.17 -1.70 1.92
CA SER A 28 -9.92 -0.46 1.67
C SER A 28 -11.25 -0.46 2.41
N PHE A 29 -12.01 -1.56 2.33
CA PHE A 29 -13.29 -1.69 3.02
C PHE A 29 -13.13 -1.56 4.54
N LEU A 30 -12.16 -2.29 5.13
CA LEU A 30 -11.87 -2.19 6.56
C LEU A 30 -11.48 -0.78 6.98
N SER A 31 -10.59 -0.12 6.23
CA SER A 31 -10.15 1.23 6.58
C SER A 31 -11.29 2.24 6.49
N ASN A 32 -12.13 2.17 5.46
CA ASN A 32 -13.27 3.08 5.32
C ASN A 32 -14.33 2.86 6.40
N MET A 33 -14.50 1.62 6.86
CA MET A 33 -15.43 1.28 7.94
C MET A 33 -14.92 1.77 9.31
N ILE A 34 -13.63 1.63 9.58
CA ILE A 34 -13.03 1.98 10.88
C ILE A 34 -12.71 3.48 10.98
N GLN A 35 -12.36 4.11 9.86
CA GLN A 35 -11.84 5.48 9.80
C GLN A 35 -10.70 5.73 10.81
N PRO A 36 -9.56 5.02 10.67
CA PRO A 36 -8.47 5.11 11.63
C PRO A 36 -7.80 6.48 11.62
N LEU A 37 -7.25 6.87 12.77
CA LEU A 37 -6.33 8.00 12.88
C LEU A 37 -4.88 7.55 12.64
N ASN A 38 -4.50 6.34 13.03
CA ASN A 38 -3.14 5.84 12.86
C ASN A 38 -3.17 4.41 12.31
N ILE A 39 -2.36 4.14 11.31
CA ILE A 39 -2.13 2.81 10.73
C ILE A 39 -0.63 2.52 10.79
N LEU A 40 -0.27 1.32 11.26
CA LEU A 40 1.10 0.79 11.14
C LEU A 40 1.06 -0.42 10.21
N GLU A 41 1.84 -0.37 9.14
CA GLU A 41 2.06 -1.46 8.20
C GLU A 41 3.52 -1.93 8.30
N ILE A 42 3.71 -3.26 8.34
CA ILE A 42 5.04 -3.88 8.31
C ILE A 42 5.12 -4.69 7.02
N GLY A 43 5.97 -4.24 6.11
CA GLY A 43 6.10 -4.71 4.72
C GLY A 43 5.38 -3.79 3.75
N THR A 44 6.02 -2.69 3.35
CA THR A 44 5.50 -1.73 2.35
C THR A 44 5.51 -2.31 0.94
N TYR A 45 6.57 -3.05 0.61
CA TYR A 45 6.92 -3.45 -0.75
C TYR A 45 6.79 -2.26 -1.73
N THR A 46 6.01 -2.40 -2.80
CA THR A 46 5.74 -1.29 -3.74
C THR A 46 4.57 -0.38 -3.32
N GLY A 47 3.92 -0.63 -2.17
CA GLY A 47 2.96 0.29 -1.54
C GLY A 47 1.48 0.05 -1.86
N TYR A 48 1.10 -1.07 -2.48
CA TYR A 48 -0.31 -1.30 -2.88
C TYR A 48 -1.27 -1.42 -1.68
N SER A 49 -0.89 -2.18 -0.64
CA SER A 49 -1.68 -2.31 0.58
C SER A 49 -1.76 -1.00 1.35
N ALA A 50 -0.65 -0.27 1.50
CA ALA A 50 -0.63 1.06 2.09
C ALA A 50 -1.59 2.03 1.38
N LEU A 51 -1.64 2.02 0.04
CA LEU A 51 -2.62 2.83 -0.70
C LEU A 51 -4.06 2.43 -0.36
N CYS A 52 -4.35 1.12 -0.29
CA CYS A 52 -5.69 0.64 0.08
C CYS A 52 -6.08 1.09 1.49
N LEU A 53 -5.15 0.97 2.44
CA LEU A 53 -5.31 1.38 3.82
C LEU A 53 -5.47 2.90 3.96
N SER A 54 -4.81 3.70 3.12
CA SER A 54 -4.95 5.16 3.16
C SER A 54 -6.33 5.67 2.72
N GLU A 55 -7.11 4.88 1.95
CA GLU A 55 -8.40 5.33 1.40
C GLU A 55 -9.41 5.73 2.48
N GLY A 56 -9.37 5.08 3.64
CA GLY A 56 -10.26 5.37 4.77
C GLY A 56 -9.60 6.15 5.90
N LEU A 57 -8.35 6.57 5.75
CA LEU A 57 -7.62 7.28 6.79
C LEU A 57 -8.25 8.65 7.05
N LYS A 58 -8.35 9.05 8.32
CA LYS A 58 -8.83 10.39 8.67
C LYS A 58 -7.89 11.47 8.11
N LYS A 59 -8.41 12.68 7.90
CA LYS A 59 -7.67 13.82 7.33
C LYS A 59 -6.37 14.15 8.09
N GLU A 60 -6.38 14.01 9.41
CA GLU A 60 -5.21 14.23 10.28
C GLU A 60 -4.53 12.91 10.69
N GLY A 61 -4.86 11.83 9.99
CA GLY A 61 -4.33 10.52 10.27
C GLY A 61 -3.00 10.26 9.59
N TYR A 62 -2.24 9.32 10.15
CA TYR A 62 -0.94 8.91 9.65
C TYR A 62 -0.94 7.42 9.34
N LEU A 63 -0.34 7.07 8.20
CA LEU A 63 0.02 5.69 7.87
C LEU A 63 1.54 5.59 7.92
N HIS A 64 2.04 4.83 8.88
CA HIS A 64 3.44 4.46 8.97
C HIS A 64 3.61 3.11 8.31
N THR A 65 4.49 3.01 7.33
CA THR A 65 4.84 1.74 6.69
C THR A 65 6.35 1.54 6.75
N ILE A 66 6.77 0.31 7.02
CA ILE A 66 8.17 -0.04 7.24
C ILE A 66 8.51 -1.20 6.31
N ASP A 67 9.57 -1.05 5.53
CA ASP A 67 10.16 -2.13 4.75
C ASP A 67 11.66 -2.20 4.97
N ILE A 68 12.24 -3.38 4.78
CA ILE A 68 13.69 -3.59 4.84
C ILE A 68 14.38 -3.29 3.51
N ASN A 69 13.61 -3.30 2.41
CA ASN A 69 14.15 -3.12 1.07
C ASN A 69 13.91 -1.69 0.55
N ASP A 70 14.94 -0.86 0.69
CA ASP A 70 14.93 0.55 0.25
C ASP A 70 14.72 0.72 -1.26
N GLU A 71 15.05 -0.27 -2.09
CA GLU A 71 14.90 -0.14 -3.55
C GLU A 71 13.42 0.01 -3.94
N TYR A 72 12.51 -0.69 -3.24
CA TYR A 72 11.08 -0.62 -3.51
C TYR A 72 10.43 0.64 -2.96
N ALA A 73 11.03 1.27 -1.94
CA ALA A 73 10.56 2.54 -1.41
C ALA A 73 10.53 3.62 -2.50
N SER A 74 11.47 3.58 -3.45
CA SER A 74 11.48 4.49 -4.61
C SER A 74 10.25 4.37 -5.51
N ILE A 75 9.66 3.17 -5.62
CA ILE A 75 8.43 2.93 -6.38
C ILE A 75 7.24 3.42 -5.55
N ALA A 76 7.16 3.02 -4.28
CA ALA A 76 6.07 3.41 -3.38
C ALA A 76 5.91 4.94 -3.31
N ASN A 77 7.01 5.67 -3.14
CA ASN A 77 7.04 7.14 -3.06
C ASN A 77 6.51 7.87 -4.30
N LYS A 78 6.37 7.21 -5.46
CA LYS A 78 5.75 7.84 -6.64
C LYS A 78 4.23 7.91 -6.56
N TYR A 79 3.61 7.14 -5.65
CA TYR A 79 2.17 6.96 -5.57
C TYR A 79 1.53 7.55 -4.31
N PHE A 80 2.35 8.02 -3.35
CA PHE A 80 1.94 8.81 -2.18
C PHE A 80 2.24 10.29 -2.43
#